data_AF-A0A7C6K182-F1
#
_entry.id   AF-A0A7C6K182-F1
#
_cell.length_a   1.000
_cell.length_b   1.000
_cell.length_c   1.000
_cell.angle_alpha   90.00
_cell.angle_beta   90.00
_cell.angle_gamma   90.00
#
_symmetry.space_group_name_H-M   'P 1'
#
loop_
_entity.id
_entity.type
_entity.pdbx_description
1 polymer ?
#
loop_
_entity_poly.entity_id
_entity_poly.type
_entity_poly.pdbx_seq_one_letter_code
_entity_poly.pdbx_strand_id
1 'polypeptide(L)'
;MRLENFYILIGETIEYCQRIEYDLKMIYAYMEDGSFSDNLKKVEVLPLGEIIYLIRERDKEQKLFKKADYDILFTITKRRNHIVHQCFKNYNYALTQEEQERKFELEYKNLEAFHGRLTTLWKAIENVRYNFLSKKL
;
A
#
# COMPACT_ATOMS: atom_id res chain seq x y z
N MET A 1 -1.88 -26.65 -3.09
CA MET A 1 -1.49 -26.07 -1.79
C MET A 1 -0.54 -24.87 -1.90
N ARG A 2 0.72 -25.01 -2.36
CA ARG A 2 1.68 -23.88 -2.32
C ARG A 2 1.34 -22.74 -3.28
N LEU A 3 0.95 -23.06 -4.51
CA LEU A 3 0.57 -22.06 -5.51
C LEU A 3 -0.76 -21.37 -5.17
N GLU A 4 -1.72 -22.12 -4.62
CA GLU A 4 -3.00 -21.55 -4.13
C GLU A 4 -2.75 -20.55 -2.99
N ASN A 5 -1.95 -20.93 -1.98
CA ASN A 5 -1.58 -20.02 -0.90
C ASN A 5 -0.85 -18.78 -1.41
N PHE A 6 -0.02 -18.92 -2.45
CA PHE A 6 0.63 -17.78 -3.09
C PHE A 6 -0.39 -16.81 -3.70
N TYR A 7 -1.39 -17.31 -4.43
CA TYR A 7 -2.45 -16.46 -4.99
C TYR A 7 -3.31 -15.79 -3.92
N ILE A 8 -3.64 -16.52 -2.84
CA ILE A 8 -4.36 -15.96 -1.69
C ILE A 8 -3.53 -14.83 -1.07
N LEU A 9 -2.25 -15.07 -0.78
CA LEU A 9 -1.34 -14.07 -0.23
C LEU A 9 -1.22 -12.83 -1.13
N ILE A 10 -1.20 -13.00 -2.46
CA ILE A 10 -1.21 -11.85 -3.39
C ILE A 10 -2.52 -11.07 -3.23
N GLY A 11 -3.67 -11.76 -3.25
CA GLY A 11 -4.99 -11.13 -3.13
C GLY A 11 -5.10 -10.28 -1.87
N GLU A 12 -4.82 -10.87 -0.70
CA GLU A 12 -4.85 -10.17 0.58
C GLU A 12 -3.83 -9.02 0.65
N THR A 13 -2.63 -9.23 0.12
CA THR A 13 -1.60 -8.19 0.06
C THR A 13 -2.06 -6.98 -0.75
N ILE A 14 -2.67 -7.20 -1.91
CA ILE A 14 -3.20 -6.14 -2.76
C ILE A 14 -4.39 -5.45 -2.11
N GLU A 15 -5.29 -6.21 -1.47
CA GLU A 15 -6.40 -5.64 -0.69
C GLU A 15 -5.87 -4.69 0.39
N TYR A 16 -4.88 -5.11 1.19
CA TYR A 16 -4.31 -4.26 2.24
C TYR A 16 -3.65 -3.00 1.66
N CYS A 17 -2.97 -3.12 0.51
CA CYS A 17 -2.43 -1.95 -0.18
C CYS A 17 -3.53 -0.98 -0.66
N GLN A 18 -4.66 -1.50 -1.17
CA GLN A 18 -5.79 -0.69 -1.61
C GLN A 18 -6.48 0.01 -0.44
N ARG A 19 -6.64 -0.66 0.70
CA ARG A 19 -7.16 -0.06 1.93
C ARG A 19 -6.29 1.11 2.39
N ILE A 20 -4.97 0.90 2.45
CA ILE A 20 -4.01 1.97 2.78
C ILE A 20 -4.14 3.14 1.80
N GLU A 21 -4.19 2.87 0.49
CA GLU A 21 -4.33 3.93 -0.52
C GLU A 21 -5.62 4.73 -0.33
N TYR A 22 -6.74 4.06 -0.11
CA TYR A 22 -8.02 4.73 0.06
C TYR A 22 -8.10 5.53 1.36
N ASP A 23 -7.57 4.98 2.47
CA ASP A 23 -7.52 5.70 3.74
C ASP A 23 -6.66 6.96 3.64
N LEU A 24 -5.53 6.91 2.92
CA LEU A 24 -4.70 8.08 2.65
C LEU A 24 -5.43 9.10 1.77
N LYS A 25 -6.17 8.67 0.75
CA LYS A 25 -7.01 9.56 -0.07
C LYS A 25 -8.06 10.29 0.78
N MET A 26 -8.70 9.57 1.71
CA MET A 26 -9.64 10.18 2.66
C MET A 26 -8.96 11.19 3.58
N ILE A 27 -7.80 10.84 4.15
CA ILE A 27 -7.02 11.76 5.00
C ILE A 27 -6.70 13.04 4.23
N TYR A 28 -6.17 12.94 3.01
CA TYR A 28 -5.83 14.11 2.20
C TYR A 28 -7.07 14.95 1.85
N ALA A 29 -8.17 14.32 1.43
CA ALA A 29 -9.40 15.04 1.12
C ALA A 29 -9.97 15.81 2.32
N TYR A 30 -9.72 15.32 3.54
CA TYR A 30 -10.04 16.03 4.80
C TYR A 30 -9.03 17.11 5.19
N MET A 31 -7.78 17.04 4.71
CA MET A 31 -6.78 18.10 4.93
C MET A 31 -7.10 19.35 4.12
N GLU A 32 -7.65 19.18 2.93
CA GLU A 32 -7.98 20.27 2.02
C GLU A 32 -9.26 21.01 2.45
N ASP A 33 -9.26 22.33 2.24
CA ASP A 33 -10.42 23.16 2.50
C ASP A 33 -11.58 22.87 1.53
N GLY A 34 -12.80 23.18 1.97
CA GLY A 34 -14.02 23.02 1.19
C GLY A 34 -14.70 21.66 1.34
N SER A 35 -15.38 21.22 0.28
CA SER A 35 -16.20 20.00 0.28
C SER A 35 -15.32 18.75 0.26
N PHE A 36 -15.43 17.92 1.30
CA PHE A 36 -14.77 16.62 1.37
C PHE A 36 -15.07 15.75 0.15
N SER A 37 -16.33 15.70 -0.31
CA SER A 37 -16.72 14.87 -1.46
C SER A 37 -16.02 15.31 -2.74
N ASP A 38 -15.89 16.62 -2.95
CA ASP A 38 -15.23 17.15 -4.15
C ASP A 38 -13.72 16.97 -4.08
N ASN A 39 -13.12 17.11 -2.90
CA ASN A 39 -11.70 16.85 -2.69
C ASN A 39 -11.37 15.36 -2.88
N LEU A 40 -12.22 14.45 -2.39
CA LEU A 40 -12.04 13.01 -2.58
C LEU A 40 -12.10 12.62 -4.05
N LYS A 41 -13.08 13.14 -4.81
CA LYS A 41 -13.19 12.88 -6.27
C LYS A 41 -11.94 13.31 -7.04
N LYS A 42 -11.32 14.43 -6.66
CA LYS A 42 -10.08 14.92 -7.31
C LYS A 42 -8.91 13.96 -7.12
N VAL A 43 -8.84 13.29 -5.97
CA VAL A 43 -7.71 12.41 -5.63
C VAL A 43 -7.98 10.93 -5.84
N GLU A 44 -9.21 10.55 -6.19
CA GLU A 44 -9.63 9.16 -6.38
C GLU A 44 -8.79 8.43 -7.43
N VAL A 45 -8.42 9.12 -8.51
CA VAL A 45 -7.61 8.58 -9.61
C VAL A 45 -6.10 8.56 -9.33
N LEU A 46 -5.65 9.21 -8.26
CA LEU A 46 -4.23 9.34 -7.98
C LEU A 46 -3.65 8.02 -7.47
N PRO A 47 -2.45 7.61 -7.91
CA PRO A 47 -1.78 6.43 -7.40
C PRO A 47 -1.26 6.65 -5.97
N LEU A 48 -1.10 5.55 -5.21
CA LEU A 48 -0.54 5.57 -3.84
C LEU A 48 0.70 6.47 -3.67
N GLY A 49 1.65 6.42 -4.61
CA GLY A 49 2.88 7.23 -4.52
C GLY A 49 2.62 8.74 -4.54
N GLU A 50 1.67 9.18 -5.36
CA GLU A 50 1.31 10.60 -5.48
C GLU A 50 0.53 11.08 -4.25
N ILE A 51 -0.42 10.28 -3.76
CA ILE A 51 -1.18 10.67 -2.55
C ILE A 51 -0.27 10.76 -1.32
N ILE A 52 0.71 9.87 -1.17
CA ILE A 52 1.71 9.93 -0.08
C ILE A 52 2.50 11.25 -0.17
N TYR A 53 2.91 11.66 -1.37
CA TYR A 53 3.65 12.90 -1.58
C TYR A 53 2.81 14.13 -1.19
N LEU A 54 1.54 14.18 -1.64
CA LEU A 54 0.63 15.28 -1.32
C LEU A 54 0.37 15.40 0.18
N ILE A 55 0.12 14.28 0.87
CA ILE A 55 -0.06 14.28 2.33
C ILE A 55 1.21 14.77 3.01
N ARG A 56 2.38 14.28 2.62
CA ARG A 56 3.67 14.69 3.23
C ARG A 56 3.91 16.19 3.14
N GLU A 57 3.53 16.82 2.03
CA GLU A 57 3.69 18.26 1.86
C GLU A 57 2.74 19.07 2.76
N ARG A 58 1.53 18.54 3.01
CA ARG A 58 0.49 19.16 3.86
C ARG A 58 0.64 18.86 5.35
N ASP A 59 1.23 17.73 5.72
CA ASP A 59 1.29 17.23 7.10
C ASP A 59 2.30 17.98 8.01
N LYS A 60 2.87 19.09 7.54
CA LYS A 60 3.76 19.96 8.33
C LYS A 60 3.05 20.53 9.57
N GLU A 61 1.73 20.72 9.49
CA GLU A 61 0.91 21.31 10.54
C GLU A 61 0.21 20.26 11.40
N GLN A 62 -0.34 19.22 10.78
CA GLN A 62 -1.19 18.22 11.44
C GLN A 62 -0.37 17.17 12.22
N LYS A 63 0.88 16.91 11.80
CA LYS A 63 1.81 15.95 12.42
C LYS A 63 1.19 14.56 12.58
N LEU A 64 0.42 14.12 11.58
CA LEU A 64 -0.21 12.80 11.56
C LEU A 64 0.82 11.68 11.46
N PHE A 65 1.88 11.91 10.68
CA PHE A 65 2.91 10.91 10.41
C PHE A 65 4.31 11.44 10.73
N LYS A 66 5.18 10.55 11.18
CA LYS A 66 6.63 10.83 11.29
C LYS A 66 7.28 10.61 9.93
N LYS A 67 8.48 11.20 9.74
CA LYS A 67 9.29 10.99 8.52
C LYS A 67 9.48 9.51 8.18
N ALA A 68 9.77 8.68 9.20
CA ALA A 68 9.97 7.24 9.02
C ALA A 68 8.71 6.52 8.52
N ASP A 69 7.51 7.01 8.87
CA ASP A 69 6.25 6.43 8.40
C ASP A 69 6.08 6.65 6.89
N TYR A 70 6.46 7.83 6.39
CA TYR A 70 6.48 8.09 4.94
C TYR A 70 7.47 7.19 4.20
N ASP A 71 8.64 6.93 4.76
CA ASP A 71 9.63 6.02 4.14
C ASP A 71 9.07 4.59 4.03
N ILE A 72 8.29 4.15 5.02
CA ILE A 72 7.55 2.88 4.99
C ILE A 72 6.48 2.91 3.89
N LEU A 73 5.67 3.97 3.80
CA LEU A 73 4.62 4.12 2.78
C LEU A 73 5.18 4.11 1.34
N PHE A 74 6.30 4.78 1.09
CA PHE A 74 6.97 4.72 -0.21
C PHE A 74 7.54 3.32 -0.50
N THR A 75 8.02 2.61 0.51
CA THR A 75 8.47 1.22 0.36
C THR A 75 7.33 0.31 -0.06
N ILE A 76 6.13 0.48 0.50
CA ILE A 76 4.93 -0.27 0.11
C ILE A 76 4.55 -0.01 -1.34
N THR A 77 4.61 1.25 -1.77
CA THR A 77 4.33 1.61 -3.17
C THR A 77 5.22 0.83 -4.13
N LYS A 78 6.54 0.79 -3.85
CA LYS A 78 7.51 0.02 -4.66
C LYS A 78 7.21 -1.48 -4.64
N ARG A 79 6.91 -2.03 -3.48
CA ARG A 79 6.60 -3.46 -3.30
C ARG A 79 5.32 -3.88 -4.00
N ARG A 80 4.24 -3.10 -3.87
CA ARG A 80 2.98 -3.33 -4.57
C ARG A 80 3.20 -3.32 -6.09
N ASN A 81 3.92 -2.32 -6.60
CA ASN A 81 4.21 -2.23 -8.03
C ASN A 81 5.02 -3.46 -8.51
N HIS A 82 5.98 -3.95 -7.73
CA HIS A 82 6.67 -5.21 -8.02
C HIS A 82 5.69 -6.40 -8.08
N ILE A 83 4.81 -6.54 -7.09
CA ILE A 83 3.82 -7.64 -7.03
C ILE A 83 2.95 -7.64 -8.29
N VAL A 84 2.38 -6.49 -8.64
CA VAL A 84 1.44 -6.35 -9.76
C VAL A 84 2.14 -6.50 -11.12
N HIS A 85 3.36 -6.00 -11.28
CA HIS A 85 3.98 -5.91 -12.60
C HIS A 85 5.05 -6.96 -12.89
N GLN A 86 5.67 -7.54 -11.85
CA GLN A 86 6.92 -8.29 -12.00
C GLN A 86 6.92 -9.67 -11.33
N CYS A 87 6.17 -9.86 -10.25
CA CYS A 87 6.23 -11.08 -9.43
C CYS A 87 6.03 -12.38 -10.23
N PHE A 88 4.99 -12.46 -11.06
CA PHE A 88 4.77 -13.62 -11.93
C PHE A 88 5.80 -13.76 -13.05
N LYS A 89 6.25 -12.63 -13.61
CA LYS A 89 7.24 -12.62 -14.70
C LYS A 89 8.58 -13.18 -14.23
N ASN A 90 8.94 -12.97 -12.97
CA ASN A 90 10.23 -13.38 -12.45
C ASN A 90 10.44 -14.89 -12.53
N TYR A 91 9.42 -15.71 -12.32
CA TYR A 91 9.58 -17.17 -12.35
C TYR A 91 8.97 -17.85 -13.58
N ASN A 92 7.87 -17.34 -14.15
CA ASN A 92 7.20 -17.99 -15.29
C ASN A 92 8.04 -18.08 -16.57
N TYR A 93 9.03 -17.19 -16.73
CA TYR A 93 9.89 -17.14 -17.91
C TYR A 93 11.31 -17.67 -17.64
N ALA A 94 11.51 -18.42 -16.56
CA ALA A 94 12.77 -19.11 -16.32
C ALA A 94 13.02 -20.19 -17.39
N LEU A 95 14.30 -20.42 -17.73
CA LEU A 95 14.67 -21.32 -18.83
C LEU A 95 14.65 -22.80 -18.42
N THR A 96 14.76 -23.06 -17.11
CA THR A 96 14.75 -24.41 -16.54
C THR A 96 13.75 -24.50 -15.39
N GLN A 97 13.27 -25.72 -15.12
CA GLN A 97 12.37 -25.98 -13.99
C GLN A 97 13.04 -25.67 -12.65
N GLU A 98 14.32 -26.00 -12.49
CA GLU A 98 15.09 -25.68 -11.27
C GLU A 98 15.17 -24.17 -11.04
N GLU A 99 15.44 -23.40 -12.09
CA GLU A 99 15.47 -21.94 -12.01
C GLU A 99 14.08 -21.37 -11.70
N GLN A 100 13.03 -21.90 -12.34
CA GLN A 100 11.64 -21.51 -12.08
C GLN A 100 11.29 -21.70 -10.62
N GLU A 101 11.57 -22.89 -10.06
CA GLU A 101 11.26 -23.21 -8.67
C GLU A 101 12.04 -22.29 -7.73
N ARG A 102 13.35 -22.13 -7.92
CA ARG A 102 14.18 -21.22 -7.10
C ARG A 102 13.67 -19.78 -7.11
N LYS A 103 13.24 -19.26 -8.27
CA LYS A 103 12.71 -17.89 -8.37
C LYS A 103 11.32 -17.78 -7.76
N PHE A 104 10.46 -18.78 -7.94
CA PHE A 104 9.17 -18.84 -7.28
C PHE A 104 9.34 -18.82 -5.74
N GLU A 105 10.26 -19.61 -5.20
CA GLU A 105 10.58 -19.63 -3.77
C GLU A 105 10.99 -18.25 -3.23
N LEU A 106 11.80 -17.53 -4.00
CA LEU A 106 12.24 -16.19 -3.64
C LEU A 106 11.06 -15.20 -3.64
N GLU A 107 10.21 -15.24 -4.66
CA GLU A 107 9.01 -14.40 -4.74
C GLU A 107 8.03 -14.71 -3.60
N TYR A 108 7.80 -15.99 -3.31
CA TYR A 108 6.94 -16.42 -2.21
C TYR A 108 7.43 -15.88 -0.88
N LYS A 109 8.71 -16.09 -0.53
CA LYS A 109 9.28 -15.60 0.75
C LYS A 109 9.23 -14.08 0.85
N ASN A 110 9.51 -13.38 -0.24
CA ASN A 110 9.44 -11.93 -0.29
C ASN A 110 8.02 -11.40 -0.10
N LEU A 111 7.03 -12.07 -0.71
CA LEU A 111 5.62 -11.76 -0.55
C LEU A 111 5.16 -12.03 0.88
N GLU A 112 5.46 -13.19 1.46
CA GLU A 112 5.09 -13.56 2.82
C GLU A 112 5.64 -12.56 3.85
N ALA A 113 6.92 -12.20 3.74
CA ALA A 113 7.55 -11.20 4.59
C ALA A 113 6.98 -9.79 4.40
N PHE A 114 6.42 -9.48 3.23
CA PHE A 114 5.78 -8.19 2.96
C PHE A 114 4.33 -8.17 3.47
N HIS A 115 3.56 -9.22 3.20
CA HIS A 115 2.23 -9.44 3.72
C HIS A 115 2.21 -9.33 5.24
N GLY A 116 3.12 -10.02 5.94
CA GLY A 116 3.23 -9.97 7.40
C GLY A 116 3.49 -8.56 7.94
N ARG A 117 4.10 -7.66 7.16
CA ARG A 117 4.26 -6.25 7.53
C ARG A 117 3.00 -5.42 7.28
N LEU A 118 2.21 -5.77 6.26
CA LEU A 118 0.98 -5.06 5.92
C LEU A 118 -0.14 -5.33 6.92
N THR A 119 -0.24 -6.54 7.49
CA THR A 119 -1.33 -6.95 8.40
C THR A 119 -1.53 -6.00 9.59
N THR A 120 -0.46 -5.37 10.08
CA THR A 120 -0.50 -4.39 11.16
C THR A 120 -0.60 -2.96 10.63
N LEU A 121 0.09 -2.67 9.53
CA LEU A 121 0.19 -1.33 9.00
C LEU A 121 -1.13 -0.80 8.45
N TRP A 122 -1.92 -1.62 7.75
CA TRP A 122 -3.21 -1.15 7.23
C TRP A 122 -4.12 -0.68 8.37
N LYS A 123 -4.12 -1.40 9.50
CA LYS A 123 -4.86 -1.01 10.72
C LYS A 123 -4.31 0.27 11.33
N ALA A 124 -2.99 0.45 11.34
CA ALA A 124 -2.37 1.67 11.85
C ALA A 124 -2.79 2.90 11.03
N ILE A 125 -2.79 2.81 9.71
CA ILE A 125 -3.26 3.89 8.82
C ILE A 125 -4.77 4.13 8.99
N GLU A 126 -5.56 3.06 9.08
CA GLU A 126 -7.00 3.13 9.33
C GLU A 126 -7.29 3.88 10.65
N ASN A 127 -6.52 3.60 11.71
CA ASN A 127 -6.61 4.30 12.98
C ASN A 127 -6.21 5.77 12.89
N VAL A 128 -5.17 6.12 12.12
CA VAL A 128 -4.81 7.52 11.88
C VAL A 128 -5.97 8.25 11.20
N ARG A 129 -6.57 7.64 10.17
CA ARG A 129 -7.76 8.18 9.51
C ARG A 129 -8.90 8.38 10.50
N TYR A 130 -9.29 7.36 11.27
CA TYR A 130 -10.39 7.49 12.24
C TYR A 130 -10.14 8.60 13.26
N ASN A 131 -8.94 8.68 13.83
CA ASN A 131 -8.57 9.69 14.82
C ASN A 131 -8.51 11.11 14.23
N PHE A 132 -8.19 11.24 12.96
CA PHE A 132 -8.16 12.54 12.29
C PHE A 132 -9.57 13.02 11.94
N LEU A 133 -10.40 12.12 11.39
CA LEU A 133 -11.76 12.43 10.96
C LEU A 133 -12.69 12.69 12.15
N SER A 134 -12.52 11.97 13.26
CA SER A 134 -13.34 12.15 14.46
C SER A 134 -13.09 13.48 15.17
N LYS A 135 -11.92 14.11 15.00
CA LYS A 135 -11.60 15.42 15.57
C LYS A 135 -12.19 16.60 14.78
N LYS A 136 -12.64 16.35 13.56
CA LYS A 136 -13.21 17.37 12.66
C LYS A 136 -14.76 17.37 12.63
N LEU A 137 -15.38 16.45 13.35
CA LEU A 137 -16.83 16.38 13.58
C LEU A 137 -17.15 16.94 14.98
#